data_AF-A0A3M1L9W5-F1
#
_entry.id   AF-A0A3M1L9W5-F1
#
_cell.length_a   1.000
_cell.length_b   1.000
_cell.length_c   1.000
_cell.angle_alpha   90.00
_cell.angle_beta   90.00
_cell.angle_gamma   90.00
#
_symmetry.space_group_name_H-M   'P 1'
#
loop_
_entity.id
_entity.type
_entity.pdbx_description
1 polymer ?
#
loop_
_entity_poly.entity_id
_entity_poly.type
_entity_poly.pdbx_seq_one_letter_code
_entity_poly.pdbx_strand_id
1 'polypeptide(L)'
;QPFEILKDPRSPSSPADFQKQFEFLIEVRDKLSEAHQAITDIRSAREQIQGYLKRLPEDSTYNALREKGKAIVKALTQVEEALYQTKNESRQDPLNFPIRLTNKLGHLNSLVGMGDFPPTEQDIAVKNELTAQIDAELARFHQVLESDIPEFNRLAREAAIDAVIVK
;
A
#
# COMPACT_ATOMS: atom_id res chain seq x y z
N GLN A 1 -13.16 7.87 -42.01
CA GLN A 1 -14.41 8.56 -41.67
C GLN A 1 -14.37 8.86 -40.18
N PRO A 2 -14.64 10.11 -39.73
CA PRO A 2 -14.72 10.41 -38.30
C PRO A 2 -16.01 9.83 -37.69
N PHE A 3 -15.97 9.50 -36.41
CA PHE A 3 -17.14 9.11 -35.62
C PHE A 3 -17.24 10.03 -34.39
N GLU A 4 -18.46 10.16 -33.86
CA GLU A 4 -18.76 10.96 -32.67
C GLU A 4 -19.30 10.04 -31.57
N ILE A 5 -18.90 10.29 -30.33
CA ILE A 5 -19.37 9.54 -29.16
C ILE A 5 -20.49 10.35 -28.52
N LEU A 6 -21.69 9.78 -28.47
CA LEU A 6 -22.87 10.39 -27.87
C LEU A 6 -23.20 9.74 -26.52
N LYS A 7 -23.79 10.51 -25.61
CA LYS A 7 -24.33 10.00 -24.34
C LYS A 7 -25.48 9.00 -24.61
N ASP A 8 -25.59 7.97 -23.77
CA ASP A 8 -26.81 7.14 -23.71
C ASP A 8 -28.05 8.01 -23.41
N PRO A 9 -29.04 8.09 -24.32
CA PRO A 9 -30.22 8.94 -24.13
C PRO A 9 -31.09 8.52 -22.94
N ARG A 10 -30.92 7.31 -22.39
CA ARG A 10 -31.64 6.82 -21.22
C ARG A 10 -31.05 7.32 -19.90
N SER A 11 -29.79 7.76 -19.91
CA SER A 11 -29.14 8.29 -18.72
C SER A 11 -29.65 9.71 -18.43
N PRO A 12 -30.11 10.02 -17.20
CA PRO A 12 -30.49 11.39 -16.85
C PRO A 12 -29.28 12.33 -16.65
N SER A 13 -28.07 11.77 -16.53
CA SER A 13 -26.87 12.52 -16.14
C SER A 13 -26.32 13.42 -17.25
N SER A 14 -25.72 14.54 -16.88
CA SER A 14 -25.08 15.45 -17.82
C SER A 14 -23.65 14.99 -18.16
N PRO A 15 -23.03 15.49 -19.24
CA PRO A 15 -21.60 15.30 -19.48
C PRO A 15 -20.70 15.71 -18.30
N ALA A 16 -21.09 16.75 -17.55
CA ALA A 16 -20.36 17.19 -16.37
C ALA A 16 -20.47 16.18 -15.21
N ASP A 17 -21.56 15.43 -15.11
CA ASP A 17 -21.72 14.40 -14.10
C ASP A 17 -20.84 13.18 -14.38
N PHE A 18 -20.73 12.77 -15.65
CA PHE A 18 -19.76 11.76 -16.05
C PHE A 18 -18.32 12.18 -15.78
N GLN A 19 -18.01 13.46 -16.00
CA GLN A 19 -16.69 13.99 -15.69
C GLN A 19 -16.38 13.85 -14.18
N LYS A 20 -17.32 14.21 -13.30
CA LYS A 20 -17.16 14.05 -11.85
C LYS A 20 -16.99 12.58 -11.44
N GLN A 21 -17.77 11.69 -12.05
CA GLN A 21 -17.63 10.25 -11.81
C GLN A 21 -16.26 9.75 -12.26
N PHE A 22 -15.83 10.12 -13.46
CA PHE A 22 -14.52 9.76 -13.98
C PHE A 22 -13.38 10.24 -13.08
N GLU A 23 -13.39 11.51 -12.67
CA GLU A 23 -12.39 12.08 -11.76
C GLU A 23 -12.34 11.31 -10.44
N PHE A 24 -13.50 11.03 -9.84
CA PHE A 24 -13.57 10.22 -8.62
C PHE A 24 -12.93 8.85 -8.81
N LEU A 25 -13.28 8.13 -9.89
CA LEU A 25 -12.78 6.79 -10.16
C LEU A 25 -11.27 6.78 -10.42
N ILE A 26 -10.75 7.80 -11.11
CA ILE A 26 -9.33 7.97 -11.39
C ILE A 26 -8.54 8.27 -10.12
N GLU A 27 -9.01 9.19 -9.28
CA GLU A 27 -8.35 9.51 -8.02
C GLU A 27 -8.27 8.29 -7.09
N VAL A 28 -9.35 7.51 -7.00
CA VAL A 28 -9.35 6.26 -6.24
C VAL A 28 -8.39 5.24 -6.84
N ARG A 29 -8.41 5.04 -8.16
CA ARG A 29 -7.45 4.15 -8.85
C ARG A 29 -6.02 4.53 -8.51
N ASP A 30 -5.68 5.82 -8.60
CA ASP A 30 -4.32 6.30 -8.42
C ASP A 30 -3.85 6.09 -6.96
N LYS A 31 -4.72 6.37 -5.99
CA LYS A 31 -4.42 6.09 -4.57
C LYS A 31 -4.24 4.60 -4.29
N LEU A 32 -5.04 3.73 -4.93
CA LEU A 32 -4.88 2.29 -4.83
C LEU A 32 -3.56 1.81 -5.46
N SER A 33 -3.19 2.36 -6.62
CA SER A 33 -1.93 2.04 -7.29
C SER A 33 -0.73 2.44 -6.43
N GLU A 34 -0.75 3.63 -5.83
CA GLU A 34 0.29 4.08 -4.89
C GLU A 34 0.41 3.14 -3.68
N ALA A 35 -0.71 2.83 -3.03
CA ALA A 35 -0.72 1.92 -1.87
C ALA A 35 -0.21 0.51 -2.22
N HIS A 36 -0.58 -0.03 -3.39
CA HIS A 36 -0.11 -1.33 -3.85
C HIS A 36 1.36 -1.34 -4.27
N GLN A 37 1.88 -0.22 -4.79
CA GLN A 37 3.31 -0.08 -5.03
C GLN A 37 4.08 -0.09 -3.70
N ALA A 38 3.63 0.67 -2.70
CA ALA A 38 4.23 0.66 -1.36
C ALA A 38 4.22 -0.75 -0.73
N ILE A 39 3.14 -1.53 -0.87
CA ILE A 39 3.09 -2.93 -0.40
C ILE A 39 4.14 -3.79 -1.10
N THR A 40 4.32 -3.64 -2.41
CA THR A 40 5.36 -4.36 -3.17
C THR A 40 6.75 -4.03 -2.63
N ASP A 41 7.03 -2.75 -2.41
CA ASP A 41 8.32 -2.27 -1.92
C ASP A 41 8.58 -2.71 -0.47
N ILE A 42 7.55 -2.69 0.39
CA ILE A 42 7.57 -3.23 1.75
C ILE A 42 8.01 -4.70 1.75
N ARG A 43 7.40 -5.53 0.90
CA ARG A 43 7.71 -6.96 0.82
C ARG A 43 9.17 -7.17 0.41
N SER A 44 9.63 -6.45 -0.62
CA SER A 44 11.02 -6.51 -1.06
C SER A 44 12.01 -6.11 0.05
N ALA A 45 11.77 -4.99 0.73
CA ALA A 45 12.64 -4.52 1.81
C ALA A 45 12.69 -5.51 2.98
N ARG A 46 11.53 -6.08 3.37
CA ARG A 46 11.44 -7.10 4.42
C ARG A 46 12.24 -8.35 4.06
N GLU A 47 12.10 -8.87 2.84
CA GLU A 47 12.84 -10.03 2.37
C GLU A 47 14.35 -9.80 2.39
N GLN A 48 14.81 -8.64 1.89
CA GLN A 48 16.22 -8.27 1.88
C GLN A 48 16.80 -8.18 3.29
N ILE A 49 16.11 -7.50 4.22
CA ILE A 49 16.56 -7.37 5.61
C ILE A 49 16.58 -8.73 6.30
N GLN A 50 15.51 -9.52 6.18
CA GLN A 50 15.47 -10.85 6.80
C GLN A 50 16.55 -11.78 6.23
N GLY A 51 16.78 -11.75 4.91
CA GLY A 51 17.85 -12.49 4.26
C GLY A 51 19.24 -12.06 4.72
N TYR A 52 19.43 -10.75 4.97
CA TYR A 52 20.66 -10.23 5.56
C TYR A 52 20.84 -10.73 7.00
N LEU A 53 19.82 -10.59 7.86
CA LEU A 53 19.89 -11.02 9.27
C LEU A 53 20.12 -12.52 9.45
N LYS A 54 19.61 -13.36 8.54
CA LYS A 54 19.84 -14.82 8.54
C LYS A 54 21.29 -15.21 8.26
N ARG A 55 22.05 -14.36 7.55
CA ARG A 55 23.46 -14.60 7.23
C ARG A 55 24.40 -14.15 8.34
N LEU A 56 23.94 -13.30 9.25
CA LEU A 56 24.76 -12.81 10.36
C LEU A 56 25.19 -13.98 11.27
N PRO A 57 26.47 -14.05 11.66
CA PRO A 57 26.94 -14.96 12.71
C PRO A 57 26.20 -14.74 14.03
N GLU A 58 26.04 -15.79 14.83
CA GLU A 58 25.49 -15.70 16.18
C GLU A 58 26.53 -15.12 17.15
N ASP A 59 26.82 -13.83 16.99
CA ASP A 59 27.75 -13.05 17.79
C ASP A 59 27.05 -11.79 18.34
N SER A 60 27.35 -11.47 19.60
CA SER A 60 26.85 -10.28 20.28
C SER A 60 27.16 -8.96 19.57
N THR A 61 28.23 -8.92 18.77
CA THR A 61 28.67 -7.77 17.97
C THR A 61 27.56 -7.30 17.02
N TYR A 62 26.71 -8.22 16.54
CA TYR A 62 25.64 -7.92 15.58
C TYR A 62 24.28 -7.66 16.23
N ASN A 63 24.19 -7.63 17.57
CA ASN A 63 22.91 -7.47 18.26
C ASN A 63 22.20 -6.17 17.89
N ALA A 64 22.90 -5.05 17.86
CA ALA A 64 22.31 -3.75 17.48
C ALA A 64 21.72 -3.78 16.06
N LEU A 65 22.44 -4.42 15.12
CA LEU A 65 22.00 -4.56 13.73
C LEU A 65 20.78 -5.51 13.61
N ARG A 66 20.77 -6.61 14.37
CA ARG A 66 19.62 -7.53 14.44
C ARG A 66 18.38 -6.84 14.98
N GLU A 67 18.52 -6.08 16.07
CA GLU A 67 17.39 -5.38 16.69
C GLU A 67 16.85 -4.27 15.77
N LYS A 68 17.72 -3.48 15.12
CA LYS A 68 17.29 -2.48 14.12
C LYS A 68 16.57 -3.14 12.94
N GLY A 69 17.11 -4.23 12.40
CA GLY A 69 16.48 -4.95 11.28
C GLY A 69 15.11 -5.55 11.66
N LYS A 70 14.98 -6.15 12.85
CA LYS A 70 13.68 -6.64 13.35
C LYS A 70 12.68 -5.50 13.54
N ALA A 71 13.11 -4.35 14.06
CA ALA A 71 12.26 -3.18 14.24
C ALA A 71 11.73 -2.66 12.90
N ILE A 72 12.58 -2.57 11.87
CA ILE A 72 12.17 -2.19 10.51
C ILE A 72 11.16 -3.18 9.94
N VAL A 73 11.45 -4.48 10.00
CA VAL A 73 10.53 -5.51 9.50
C VAL A 73 9.17 -5.42 10.19
N LYS A 74 9.15 -5.17 11.50
CA LYS A 74 7.92 -5.00 12.28
C LYS A 74 7.14 -3.75 11.83
N ALA A 75 7.81 -2.61 11.68
CA ALA A 75 7.18 -1.37 11.24
C ALA A 75 6.57 -1.52 9.84
N LEU A 76 7.32 -2.08 8.89
CA LEU A 76 6.84 -2.35 7.52
C LEU A 76 5.66 -3.34 7.52
N THR A 77 5.71 -4.38 8.37
CA THR A 77 4.59 -5.34 8.51
C THR A 77 3.32 -4.65 9.00
N GLN A 78 3.43 -3.74 9.97
CA GLN A 78 2.26 -3.01 10.50
C GLN A 78 1.63 -2.13 9.41
N VAL A 79 2.44 -1.47 8.59
CA VAL A 79 1.95 -0.69 7.45
C VAL A 79 1.24 -1.58 6.44
N GLU A 80 1.86 -2.69 6.04
CA GLU A 80 1.25 -3.63 5.09
C GLU A 80 -0.09 -4.17 5.61
N GLU A 81 -0.16 -4.57 6.89
CA GLU A 81 -1.38 -5.12 7.50
C GLU A 81 -2.47 -4.08 7.70
N ALA A 82 -2.13 -2.79 7.78
CA ALA A 82 -3.10 -1.70 7.80
C ALA A 82 -3.68 -1.44 6.40
N LEU A 83 -2.82 -1.47 5.36
CA LEU A 83 -3.21 -1.26 3.96
C LEU A 83 -3.96 -2.47 3.38
N TYR A 84 -3.48 -3.69 3.63
CA TYR A 84 -3.93 -4.93 3.01
C TYR A 84 -4.09 -6.09 4.01
N GLN A 85 -5.06 -6.96 3.78
CA GLN A 85 -5.27 -8.15 4.61
C GLN A 85 -4.35 -9.29 4.14
N THR A 86 -3.19 -9.43 4.78
CA THR A 86 -2.13 -10.39 4.41
C THR A 86 -2.53 -11.86 4.57
N LYS A 87 -3.60 -12.15 5.33
CA LYS A 87 -4.13 -13.51 5.54
C LYS A 87 -5.10 -13.99 4.47
N ASN A 88 -5.45 -13.15 3.50
CA ASN A 88 -6.37 -13.53 2.44
C ASN A 88 -5.67 -14.37 1.37
N GLU A 89 -6.07 -15.64 1.29
CA GLU A 89 -5.65 -16.64 0.30
C GLU A 89 -6.84 -17.09 -0.58
N SER A 90 -8.07 -16.90 -0.10
CA SER A 90 -9.33 -17.29 -0.74
C SER A 90 -10.38 -16.18 -0.72
N ARG A 91 -11.37 -16.28 -1.61
CA ARG A 91 -12.49 -15.32 -1.73
C ARG A 91 -13.39 -15.27 -0.48
N GLN A 92 -13.40 -16.32 0.34
CA GLN A 92 -14.23 -16.41 1.55
C GLN A 92 -13.52 -15.92 2.81
N ASP A 93 -12.20 -15.69 2.75
CA ASP A 93 -11.41 -15.25 3.91
C ASP A 93 -11.86 -13.92 4.52
N PRO A 94 -12.42 -12.95 3.77
CA PRO A 94 -13.02 -11.75 4.36
C PRO A 94 -14.11 -12.00 5.40
N LEU A 95 -14.70 -13.21 5.44
CA LEU A 95 -15.66 -13.61 6.49
C LEU A 95 -14.97 -13.84 7.85
N ASN A 96 -13.68 -14.21 7.84
CA ASN A 96 -12.88 -14.48 9.04
C ASN A 96 -11.86 -13.38 9.35
N PHE A 97 -11.38 -12.68 8.33
CA PHE A 97 -10.36 -11.65 8.44
C PHE A 97 -10.88 -10.33 7.86
N PRO A 98 -11.12 -9.30 8.68
CA PRO A 98 -11.69 -8.03 8.21
C PRO A 98 -10.87 -7.40 7.09
N ILE A 99 -11.58 -6.82 6.11
CA ILE A 99 -10.98 -6.09 5.01
C ILE A 99 -10.24 -4.82 5.49
N ARG A 100 -9.20 -4.44 4.74
CA ARG A 100 -8.31 -3.31 5.05
C ARG A 100 -8.52 -2.13 4.11
N LEU A 101 -7.75 -1.06 4.30
CA LEU A 101 -7.96 0.24 3.67
C LEU A 101 -8.09 0.16 2.15
N THR A 102 -7.19 -0.55 1.46
CA THR A 102 -7.22 -0.64 -0.01
C THR A 102 -8.45 -1.41 -0.50
N ASN A 103 -8.90 -2.43 0.22
CA ASN A 103 -10.11 -3.16 -0.15
C ASN A 103 -11.38 -2.32 0.07
N LYS A 104 -11.46 -1.57 1.18
CA LYS A 104 -12.58 -0.64 1.44
C LYS A 104 -12.67 0.43 0.34
N LEU A 105 -11.53 1.04 0.00
CA LEU A 105 -11.48 2.09 -1.02
C LEU A 105 -11.77 1.53 -2.42
N GLY A 106 -11.25 0.36 -2.75
CA GLY A 106 -11.55 -0.34 -4.00
C GLY A 106 -13.01 -0.75 -4.13
N HIS A 107 -13.66 -1.14 -3.02
CA HIS A 107 -15.08 -1.44 -3.03
C HIS A 107 -15.93 -0.19 -3.28
N LEU A 108 -15.60 0.94 -2.63
CA LEU A 108 -16.24 2.23 -2.91
C LEU A 108 -16.13 2.61 -4.39
N ASN A 109 -14.96 2.38 -5.00
CA ASN A 109 -14.75 2.60 -6.44
C ASN A 109 -15.73 1.77 -7.30
N SER A 110 -15.92 0.50 -6.95
CA SER A 110 -16.85 -0.39 -7.63
C SER A 110 -18.30 0.10 -7.51
N LEU A 111 -18.70 0.54 -6.32
CA LEU A 111 -20.06 1.06 -6.08
C LEU A 111 -20.36 2.30 -6.93
N VAL A 112 -19.44 3.27 -6.95
CA VAL A 112 -19.59 4.50 -7.75
C VAL A 112 -19.54 4.20 -9.25
N GLY A 113 -18.77 3.18 -9.67
CA GLY A 113 -18.62 2.81 -11.08
C GLY A 113 -19.77 1.98 -11.68
N MET A 114 -20.75 1.53 -10.89
CA MET A 114 -21.83 0.67 -11.40
C MET A 114 -22.90 1.39 -12.21
N GLY A 115 -23.05 2.71 -12.04
CA GLY A 115 -24.11 3.50 -12.68
C GLY A 115 -23.58 4.66 -13.50
N ASP A 116 -24.49 5.50 -13.97
CA ASP A 116 -24.18 6.67 -14.81
C ASP A 116 -24.25 7.98 -14.01
N PHE A 117 -24.13 7.94 -12.68
CA PHE A 117 -24.38 9.06 -11.78
C PHE A 117 -23.08 9.65 -11.22
N PRO A 118 -23.07 10.95 -10.87
CA PRO A 118 -21.94 11.51 -10.15
C PRO A 118 -21.86 10.90 -8.73
N PRO A 119 -20.68 10.91 -8.09
CA PRO A 119 -20.54 10.43 -6.72
C PRO A 119 -21.41 11.27 -5.77
N THR A 120 -21.98 10.61 -4.77
CA THR A 120 -22.73 11.30 -3.71
C THR A 120 -21.78 12.04 -2.75
N GLU A 121 -22.33 12.94 -1.93
CA GLU A 121 -21.55 13.60 -0.88
C GLU A 121 -20.94 12.59 0.11
N GLN A 122 -21.66 11.50 0.38
CA GLN A 122 -21.21 10.41 1.25
C GLN A 122 -20.06 9.62 0.60
N ASP A 123 -20.14 9.34 -0.70
CA ASP A 123 -19.04 8.67 -1.42
C ASP A 123 -17.76 9.50 -1.35
N ILE A 124 -17.87 10.82 -1.57
CA ILE A 124 -16.74 11.75 -1.47
C ILE A 124 -16.17 11.77 -0.04
N ALA A 125 -17.04 11.84 0.98
CA ALA A 125 -16.61 11.86 2.38
C ALA A 125 -15.85 10.59 2.75
N VAL A 126 -16.37 9.41 2.40
CA VAL A 126 -15.71 8.12 2.69
C VAL A 126 -14.40 7.99 1.90
N LYS A 127 -14.36 8.40 0.62
CA LYS A 127 -13.12 8.44 -0.16
C LYS A 127 -12.05 9.24 0.55
N ASN A 128 -12.38 10.46 0.99
CA ASN A 128 -11.44 11.37 1.64
C ASN A 128 -10.94 10.79 2.97
N GLU A 129 -11.83 10.20 3.78
CA GLU A 129 -11.46 9.55 5.03
C GLU A 129 -10.49 8.38 4.82
N LEU A 130 -10.82 7.48 3.88
CA LEU A 130 -9.97 6.33 3.57
C LEU A 130 -8.64 6.74 2.95
N THR A 131 -8.64 7.76 2.09
CA THR A 131 -7.43 8.32 1.48
C THR A 131 -6.51 8.89 2.55
N ALA A 132 -7.03 9.68 3.50
CA ALA A 132 -6.23 10.22 4.59
C ALA A 132 -5.63 9.12 5.49
N GLN A 133 -6.36 8.03 5.73
CA GLN A 133 -5.83 6.87 6.47
C GLN A 133 -4.72 6.16 5.68
N ILE A 134 -4.87 6.00 4.36
CA ILE A 134 -3.82 5.43 3.50
C ILE A 134 -2.58 6.34 3.51
N ASP A 135 -2.75 7.66 3.37
CA ASP A 135 -1.66 8.63 3.37
C ASP A 135 -0.88 8.59 4.69
N ALA A 136 -1.55 8.39 5.82
CA ALA A 136 -0.89 8.23 7.11
C ALA A 136 0.01 6.98 7.17
N GLU A 137 -0.43 5.86 6.59
CA GLU A 137 0.36 4.63 6.52
C GLU A 137 1.51 4.76 5.49
N LEU A 138 1.28 5.44 4.36
CA LEU A 138 2.33 5.77 3.39
C LEU A 138 3.40 6.68 3.99
N ALA A 139 3.02 7.69 4.78
CA ALA A 139 3.97 8.55 5.47
C ALA A 139 4.87 7.76 6.44
N ARG A 140 4.31 6.77 7.15
CA ARG A 140 5.10 5.85 8.00
C ARG A 140 6.05 5.00 7.17
N PHE A 141 5.59 4.48 6.03
CA PHE A 141 6.46 3.76 5.11
C PHE A 141 7.62 4.62 4.61
N HIS A 142 7.36 5.86 4.16
CA HIS A 142 8.38 6.80 3.73
C HIS A 142 9.37 7.12 4.86
N GLN A 143 8.91 7.30 6.09
CA GLN A 143 9.80 7.49 7.24
C GLN A 143 10.77 6.31 7.42
N VAL A 144 10.29 5.07 7.26
CA VAL A 144 11.16 3.89 7.33
C VAL A 144 12.17 3.88 6.19
N LEU A 145 11.76 4.23 4.97
CA LEU A 145 12.65 4.31 3.81
C LEU A 145 13.73 5.38 3.95
N GLU A 146 13.37 6.55 4.46
CA GLU A 146 14.23 7.74 4.48
C GLU A 146 15.10 7.82 5.72
N SER A 147 14.72 7.17 6.81
CA SER A 147 15.45 7.20 8.09
C SER A 147 15.99 5.83 8.47
N ASP A 148 15.12 4.84 8.65
CA ASP A 148 15.52 3.59 9.27
C ASP A 148 16.38 2.70 8.37
N ILE A 149 16.06 2.62 7.07
CA ILE A 149 16.85 1.86 6.10
C ILE A 149 18.27 2.44 5.94
N PRO A 150 18.46 3.75 5.74
CA PRO A 150 19.80 4.35 5.71
C PRO A 150 20.61 4.09 6.98
N GLU A 151 19.96 4.15 8.14
CA GLU A 151 20.64 3.83 9.40
C GLU A 151 21.01 2.34 9.52
N PHE A 152 20.11 1.43 9.12
CA PHE A 152 20.44 0.00 9.05
C PHE A 152 21.63 -0.24 8.13
N ASN A 153 21.66 0.40 6.95
CA ASN A 153 22.76 0.31 6.01
C ASN A 153 24.07 0.91 6.54
N ARG A 154 24.00 1.92 7.41
CA ARG A 154 25.17 2.47 8.12
C ARG A 154 25.72 1.46 9.13
N LEU A 155 24.86 0.93 10.00
CA LEU A 155 25.23 -0.09 11.01
C LEU A 155 25.81 -1.34 10.34
N ALA A 156 25.24 -1.77 9.22
CA ALA A 156 25.73 -2.92 8.44
C ALA A 156 27.16 -2.70 7.92
N ARG A 157 27.49 -1.48 7.46
CA ARG A 157 28.84 -1.13 7.00
C ARG A 157 29.83 -1.06 8.16
N GLU A 158 29.43 -0.48 9.29
CA GLU A 158 30.27 -0.37 10.48
C GLU A 158 30.58 -1.73 11.10
N ALA A 159 29.64 -2.67 11.00
CA ALA A 159 29.82 -4.05 11.43
C ALA A 159 30.79 -4.86 10.54
N ALA A 160 31.23 -4.32 9.40
CA ALA A 160 32.24 -4.89 8.50
C ALA A 160 32.00 -6.38 8.15
N ILE A 161 30.75 -6.74 7.88
CA ILE A 161 30.38 -8.12 7.56
C ILE A 161 30.84 -8.47 6.15
N ASP A 162 31.52 -9.62 6.03
CA ASP A 162 31.94 -10.15 4.74
C ASP A 162 30.74 -10.34 3.80
N ALA A 163 30.91 -9.90 2.55
CA ALA A 163 29.87 -10.03 1.53
C ALA A 163 29.49 -11.49 1.25
N VAL A 164 30.44 -12.42 1.45
CA VAL A 164 30.28 -13.86 1.24
C VAL A 164 30.83 -14.58 2.47
N ILE A 165 29.97 -15.35 3.14
CA ILE A 165 30.34 -16.22 4.24
C ILE A 165 30.41 -17.64 3.69
N VAL A 166 31.61 -18.21 3.62
CA VAL A 166 31.81 -19.62 3.27
C VAL A 166 31.60 -20.45 4.53
N LYS A 167 30.76 -21.49 4.43
CA LYS A 167 30.57 -22.47 5.51
C LYS A 167 31.53 -23.63 5.38
#